data_AF-A0A139CVR4-F1
#
_entry.id   AF-A0A139CVR4-F1
#
_cell.length_a   1.000
_cell.length_b   1.000
_cell.length_c   1.000
_cell.angle_alpha   90.00
_cell.angle_beta   90.00
_cell.angle_gamma   90.00
#
_symmetry.space_group_name_H-M   'P 1'
#
loop_
_entity.id
_entity.type
_entity.pdbx_description
1 polymer ?
#
loop_
_entity_poly.entity_id
_entity_poly.type
_entity_poly.pdbx_seq_one_letter_code
_entity_poly.pdbx_strand_id
1 'polypeptide(L)'
;MNENVIEIVSYLVKRIMHNEDIIENEKKLIQRLLNQGYEIDDIDMAFELIFTSDLPQNDNEEGRLEFNDAHRVLDFKERFKLSLPVQGVLIRLSTLSLISDEELEKILEKTLHFREPEIGLKNLWRVLQKVINNPARLSLIIENSPEFKSINEEHKRYIN
;
A
#
# COMPACT_ATOMS: atom_id res chain seq x y z
N MET A 1 30.18 12.45 -7.66
CA MET A 1 29.30 12.80 -6.52
C MET A 1 30.04 13.84 -5.69
N ASN A 2 29.39 14.92 -5.29
CA ASN A 2 30.01 16.02 -4.56
C ASN A 2 30.40 15.53 -3.14
N GLU A 3 31.60 15.88 -2.67
CA GLU A 3 32.16 15.42 -1.39
C GLU A 3 31.30 15.91 -0.21
N ASN A 4 30.76 17.13 -0.34
CA ASN A 4 29.78 17.71 0.58
C ASN A 4 28.52 16.85 0.72
N VAL A 5 27.97 16.36 -0.41
CA VAL A 5 26.74 15.56 -0.42
C VAL A 5 26.96 14.24 0.32
N ILE A 6 28.12 13.59 0.14
CA ILE A 6 28.46 12.34 0.83
C ILE A 6 28.61 12.56 2.35
N GLU A 7 29.19 13.69 2.75
CA GLU A 7 29.33 14.06 4.16
C GLU A 7 27.98 14.31 4.82
N ILE A 8 27.09 15.07 4.15
CA ILE A 8 25.73 15.33 4.62
C ILE A 8 24.94 14.01 4.73
N VAL A 9 24.99 13.15 3.71
CA VAL A 9 24.35 11.82 3.73
C VAL A 9 24.88 10.98 4.90
N SER A 10 26.19 10.92 5.10
CA SER A 10 26.81 10.17 6.21
C SER A 10 26.37 10.69 7.58
N TYR A 11 26.25 12.02 7.71
CA TYR A 11 25.75 12.66 8.92
C TYR A 11 24.28 12.33 9.17
N LEU A 12 23.43 12.38 8.12
CA LEU A 12 22.02 12.03 8.20
C LEU A 12 21.82 10.56 8.60
N VAL A 13 22.53 9.62 7.96
CA VAL A 13 22.45 8.18 8.24
C VAL A 13 22.82 7.86 9.69
N LYS A 14 23.94 8.41 10.21
CA LYS A 14 24.34 8.20 11.61
C LYS A 14 23.24 8.64 12.58
N ARG A 15 22.56 9.74 12.25
CA ARG A 15 21.53 10.32 13.07
C ARG A 15 20.24 9.50 13.06
N ILE A 16 19.89 8.91 11.90
CA ILE A 16 18.77 7.96 11.76
C ILE A 16 19.06 6.71 12.61
N MET A 17 20.27 6.17 12.51
CA MET A 17 20.67 4.96 13.25
C MET A 17 20.65 5.12 14.78
N HIS A 18 20.76 6.35 15.29
CA HIS A 18 20.75 6.64 16.72
C HIS A 18 19.37 7.03 17.28
N ASN A 19 18.28 6.86 16.51
CA ASN A 19 16.90 7.25 16.90
C ASN A 19 16.79 8.71 17.36
N GLU A 20 17.60 9.61 16.82
CA GLU A 20 17.35 11.03 16.99
C GLU A 20 16.23 11.43 16.04
N ASP A 21 15.14 12.02 16.54
CA ASP A 21 14.00 12.47 15.72
C ASP A 21 14.46 13.52 14.69
N ILE A 22 14.78 13.05 13.48
CA ILE A 22 15.15 13.89 12.34
C ILE A 22 13.92 14.53 11.72
N ILE A 23 12.79 13.82 11.76
CA ILE A 23 11.53 14.21 11.11
C ILE A 23 10.89 15.42 11.82
N GLU A 24 10.92 15.49 13.16
CA GLU A 24 10.40 16.67 13.88
C GLU A 24 11.30 17.92 13.75
N ASN A 25 12.50 17.79 13.14
CA ASN A 25 13.54 18.80 13.19
C ASN A 25 14.18 19.15 11.84
N GLU A 26 13.59 18.72 10.72
CA GLU A 26 14.11 18.94 9.35
C GLU A 26 14.51 20.40 9.09
N LYS A 27 13.61 21.36 9.37
CA LYS A 27 13.91 22.80 9.17
C LYS A 27 15.10 23.28 10.00
N LYS A 28 15.25 22.79 11.25
CA LYS A 28 16.39 23.15 12.11
C LYS A 28 17.68 22.46 11.65
N LEU A 29 17.56 21.33 10.96
CA LEU A 29 18.68 20.59 10.42
C LEU A 29 19.22 21.26 9.15
N ILE A 30 18.33 21.63 8.22
CA ILE A 30 18.68 22.42 7.03
C ILE A 30 19.35 23.73 7.46
N GLN A 31 18.77 24.45 8.42
CA GLN A 31 19.36 25.70 8.92
C GLN A 31 20.76 25.50 9.52
N ARG A 32 21.01 24.37 10.20
CA ARG A 32 22.35 24.06 10.73
C ARG A 32 23.34 23.76 9.62
N LEU A 33 22.96 22.98 8.62
CA LEU A 33 23.81 22.66 7.47
C LEU A 33 24.18 23.93 6.68
N LEU A 34 23.21 24.83 6.47
CA LEU A 34 23.47 26.15 5.88
C LEU A 34 24.44 26.97 6.74
N ASN A 35 24.26 26.98 8.07
CA ASN A 35 25.18 27.67 8.98
C ASN A 35 26.58 27.04 9.03
N GLN A 36 26.73 25.77 8.65
CA GLN A 36 28.01 25.09 8.52
C GLN A 36 28.70 25.36 7.17
N GLY A 37 28.03 26.07 6.25
CA GLY A 37 28.56 26.47 4.96
C GLY A 37 28.24 25.52 3.81
N TYR A 38 27.31 24.58 4.00
CA TYR A 38 26.82 23.75 2.90
C TYR A 38 25.86 24.54 2.01
N GLU A 39 25.98 24.35 0.70
CA GLU A 39 25.08 24.96 -0.28
C GLU A 39 23.71 24.27 -0.27
N ILE A 40 22.65 25.02 -0.58
CA ILE A 40 21.29 24.49 -0.57
C ILE A 40 21.11 23.35 -1.56
N ASP A 41 21.74 23.43 -2.74
CA ASP A 41 21.69 22.39 -3.77
C ASP A 41 22.32 21.07 -3.30
N ASP A 42 23.39 21.14 -2.49
CA ASP A 42 24.05 19.97 -1.91
C ASP A 42 23.20 19.34 -0.80
N ILE A 43 22.53 20.17 -0.01
CA ILE A 43 21.60 19.74 1.05
C ILE A 43 20.39 19.05 0.39
N ASP A 44 19.75 19.68 -0.58
CA ASP A 44 18.59 19.13 -1.27
C ASP A 44 18.93 17.80 -1.94
N MET A 45 20.09 17.71 -2.62
CA MET A 45 20.57 16.46 -3.21
C MET A 45 20.81 15.36 -2.16
N ALA A 46 21.37 15.70 -1.00
CA ALA A 46 21.60 14.73 0.08
C ALA A 46 20.27 14.24 0.69
N PHE A 47 19.30 15.12 0.84
CA PHE A 47 17.95 14.77 1.30
C PHE A 47 17.25 13.88 0.26
N GLU A 48 17.27 14.26 -1.02
CA GLU A 48 16.75 13.42 -2.10
C GLU A 48 17.38 12.03 -2.08
N LEU A 49 18.69 11.88 -1.86
CA LEU A 49 19.34 10.57 -1.78
C LEU A 49 18.89 9.71 -0.58
N ILE A 50 18.51 10.33 0.54
CA ILE A 50 18.00 9.63 1.73
C ILE A 50 16.52 9.28 1.57
N PHE A 51 15.72 10.13 0.93
CA PHE A 51 14.27 10.01 0.85
C PHE A 51 13.76 9.41 -0.47
N THR A 52 14.57 9.40 -1.53
CA THR A 52 14.27 8.72 -2.80
C THR A 52 14.47 7.23 -2.62
N SER A 53 13.39 6.58 -2.23
CA SER A 53 13.32 5.14 -2.01
C SER A 53 13.21 4.39 -3.33
N ASP A 54 14.21 4.51 -4.21
CA ASP A 54 14.55 3.46 -5.17
C ASP A 54 15.72 2.65 -4.61
N LEU A 55 15.52 2.17 -3.37
CA LEU A 55 16.33 1.06 -2.88
C LEU A 55 15.99 -0.13 -3.79
N PRO A 56 16.98 -0.75 -4.47
CA PRO A 56 16.72 -2.03 -5.09
C PRO A 56 16.13 -2.94 -4.01
N GLN A 57 15.02 -3.59 -4.34
CA GLN A 57 14.40 -4.65 -3.53
C GLN A 57 15.47 -5.72 -3.31
N ASN A 58 16.34 -5.52 -2.33
CA ASN A 58 17.14 -6.56 -1.75
C ASN A 58 16.19 -7.31 -0.85
N ASP A 59 15.88 -8.53 -1.26
CA ASP A 59 15.19 -9.58 -0.50
C ASP A 59 16.00 -9.96 0.76
N ASN A 60 16.30 -9.00 1.63
CA ASN A 60 16.89 -9.24 2.94
C ASN A 60 15.92 -8.68 3.99
N GLU A 61 15.32 -9.63 4.71
CA GLU A 61 14.18 -9.52 5.62
C GLU A 61 14.44 -8.73 6.93
N GLU A 62 15.40 -7.81 6.95
CA GLU A 62 15.78 -7.11 8.18
C GLU A 62 15.37 -5.64 8.14
N GLY A 63 14.14 -5.34 8.56
CA GLY A 63 13.72 -3.96 8.85
C GLY A 63 12.33 -3.54 8.41
N ARG A 64 11.47 -4.45 7.95
CA ARG A 64 10.03 -4.15 7.98
C ARG A 64 9.65 -3.99 9.45
N LEU A 65 9.12 -2.83 9.83
CA LEU A 65 8.24 -2.77 10.99
C LEU A 65 7.11 -3.75 10.66
N GLU A 66 7.24 -4.98 11.15
CA GLU A 66 6.19 -5.97 11.10
C GLU A 66 5.08 -5.50 12.01
N PHE A 67 4.25 -4.60 11.50
CA PHE A 67 2.91 -4.47 12.00
C PHE A 67 2.16 -5.73 11.56
N ASN A 68 2.42 -6.85 12.25
CA ASN A 68 1.75 -8.12 12.01
C ASN A 68 0.22 -8.01 12.18
N ASP A 69 -0.26 -6.89 12.75
CA ASP A 69 -1.68 -6.54 12.92
C ASP A 69 -2.06 -5.17 12.29
N ALA A 70 -1.28 -4.61 11.36
CA ALA A 70 -1.73 -3.41 10.65
C ALA A 70 -2.93 -3.74 9.76
N HIS A 71 -4.08 -3.17 10.07
CA HIS A 71 -5.26 -3.26 9.22
C HIS A 71 -5.36 -2.05 8.30
N ARG A 72 -5.58 -2.31 7.02
CA ARG A 72 -5.85 -1.26 6.04
C ARG A 72 -7.16 -0.54 6.37
N VAL A 73 -7.10 0.78 6.46
CA VAL A 73 -8.28 1.65 6.62
C VAL A 73 -8.68 2.22 5.27
N LEU A 74 -9.97 2.11 4.92
CA LEU A 74 -10.50 2.67 3.67
C LEU A 74 -10.59 4.20 3.75
N ASP A 75 -10.13 4.88 2.70
CA ASP A 75 -10.25 6.33 2.60
C ASP A 75 -11.70 6.78 2.29
N PHE A 76 -11.95 8.09 2.29
CA PHE A 76 -13.29 8.61 2.03
C PHE A 76 -13.80 8.25 0.62
N LYS A 77 -12.94 8.27 -0.40
CA LYS A 77 -13.32 7.98 -1.78
C LYS A 77 -13.68 6.51 -1.94
N GLU A 78 -12.88 5.62 -1.36
CA GLU A 78 -13.09 4.17 -1.34
C GLU A 78 -14.38 3.83 -0.61
N ARG A 79 -14.59 4.40 0.58
CA ARG A 79 -15.83 4.19 1.36
C ARG A 79 -17.08 4.66 0.62
N PHE A 80 -16.99 5.74 -0.15
CA PHE A 80 -18.12 6.25 -0.92
C PHE A 80 -18.35 5.44 -2.21
N LYS A 81 -17.28 4.94 -2.82
CA LYS A 81 -17.34 4.12 -4.04
C LYS A 81 -17.87 2.72 -3.78
N LEU A 82 -17.59 2.14 -2.61
CA LEU A 82 -17.92 0.76 -2.27
C LEU A 82 -19.22 0.73 -1.45
N SER A 83 -20.22 -0.05 -1.89
CA SER A 83 -21.41 -0.28 -1.08
C SER A 83 -21.06 -0.92 0.27
N LEU A 84 -21.90 -0.73 1.30
CA LEU A 84 -21.67 -1.32 2.63
C LEU A 84 -21.42 -2.84 2.62
N PRO A 85 -22.18 -3.66 1.85
CA PRO A 85 -21.90 -5.09 1.73
C PRO A 85 -20.50 -5.38 1.17
N VAL A 86 -20.04 -4.60 0.18
CA VAL A 86 -18.72 -4.75 -0.43
C VAL A 86 -17.61 -4.41 0.56
N GLN A 87 -17.77 -3.35 1.35
CA GLN A 87 -16.81 -3.01 2.41
C GLN A 87 -16.68 -4.15 3.42
N GLY A 88 -17.80 -4.71 3.89
CA GLY A 88 -17.81 -5.84 4.82
C GLY A 88 -17.14 -7.09 4.25
N VAL A 89 -17.36 -7.38 2.96
CA VAL A 89 -16.67 -8.48 2.27
C VAL A 89 -15.16 -8.26 2.23
N LEU A 90 -14.68 -7.07 1.84
CA LEU A 90 -13.24 -6.79 1.74
C LEU A 90 -12.55 -6.92 3.10
N ILE A 91 -13.17 -6.38 4.17
CA ILE A 91 -12.68 -6.53 5.54
C ILE A 91 -12.57 -8.01 5.90
N ARG A 92 -13.63 -8.81 5.63
CA ARG A 92 -13.63 -10.24 5.93
C ARG A 92 -12.57 -11.01 5.16
N LEU A 93 -12.43 -10.75 3.86
CA LEU A 93 -11.44 -11.43 3.01
C LEU A 93 -10.00 -11.12 3.45
N SER A 94 -9.72 -9.87 3.82
CA SER A 94 -8.41 -9.46 4.35
C SER A 94 -8.15 -10.08 5.74
N THR A 95 -9.14 -10.05 6.64
CA THR A 95 -9.03 -10.62 8.00
C THR A 95 -8.78 -12.13 7.97
N LEU A 96 -9.37 -12.84 7.00
CA LEU A 96 -9.18 -14.29 6.81
C LEU A 96 -7.95 -14.63 5.95
N SER A 97 -7.14 -13.64 5.56
CA SER A 97 -5.99 -13.80 4.67
C SER A 97 -6.33 -14.52 3.35
N LEU A 98 -7.57 -14.36 2.88
CA LEU A 98 -8.03 -14.92 1.60
C LEU A 98 -7.54 -14.07 0.42
N ILE A 99 -7.27 -12.79 0.68
CA ILE A 99 -6.58 -11.85 -0.22
C ILE A 99 -5.36 -11.28 0.51
N SER A 100 -4.25 -11.10 -0.20
CA SER A 100 -3.09 -10.39 0.33
C SER A 100 -3.30 -8.88 0.30
N ASP A 101 -2.46 -8.12 1.00
CA ASP A 101 -2.52 -6.65 0.98
C ASP A 101 -2.31 -6.11 -0.44
N GLU A 102 -1.39 -6.70 -1.20
CA GLU A 102 -1.17 -6.36 -2.61
C GLU A 102 -2.41 -6.60 -3.48
N GLU A 103 -3.14 -7.69 -3.22
CA GLU A 103 -4.39 -7.97 -3.93
C GLU A 103 -5.50 -7.02 -3.51
N LEU A 104 -5.58 -6.66 -2.23
CA LEU A 104 -6.52 -5.67 -1.71
C LEU A 104 -6.30 -4.31 -2.39
N GLU A 105 -5.06 -3.83 -2.50
CA GLU A 105 -4.77 -2.58 -3.22
C GLU A 105 -5.17 -2.66 -4.69
N LYS A 106 -4.84 -3.76 -5.38
CA LYS A 106 -5.25 -3.96 -6.79
C LYS A 106 -6.76 -4.00 -6.95
N ILE A 107 -7.49 -4.58 -5.99
CA ILE A 107 -8.96 -4.59 -6.00
C ILE A 107 -9.48 -3.17 -5.85
N LEU A 108 -8.98 -2.42 -4.86
CA LEU A 108 -9.43 -1.06 -4.57
C LEU A 108 -9.13 -0.11 -5.74
N GLU A 109 -7.90 -0.13 -6.25
CA GLU A 109 -7.51 0.61 -7.45
C GLU A 109 -8.47 0.31 -8.61
N LYS A 110 -8.73 -0.97 -8.92
CA LYS A 110 -9.65 -1.34 -9.99
C LYS A 110 -11.08 -0.87 -9.74
N THR A 111 -11.57 -0.90 -8.50
CA THR A 111 -12.93 -0.46 -8.16
C THR A 111 -13.12 1.04 -8.32
N LEU A 112 -12.10 1.84 -8.06
CA LEU A 112 -12.14 3.30 -8.23
C LEU A 112 -12.29 3.69 -9.71
N HIS A 113 -11.77 2.88 -10.64
CA HIS A 113 -11.85 3.11 -12.09
C HIS A 113 -13.20 2.75 -12.72
N PHE A 114 -14.15 2.18 -11.98
CA PHE A 114 -15.50 1.92 -12.51
C PHE A 114 -16.24 3.24 -12.76
N ARG A 115 -17.11 3.25 -13.77
CA ARG A 115 -17.92 4.44 -14.09
C ARG A 115 -19.11 4.60 -13.14
N GLU A 116 -19.59 3.49 -12.59
CA GLU A 116 -20.71 3.44 -11.67
C GLU A 116 -20.39 4.23 -10.40
N PRO A 117 -21.34 5.02 -9.87
CA PRO A 117 -21.10 5.82 -8.67
C PRO A 117 -20.84 4.95 -7.43
N GLU A 118 -21.46 3.77 -7.38
CA GLU A 118 -21.31 2.79 -6.30
C GLU A 118 -21.05 1.38 -6.87
N ILE A 119 -20.20 0.63 -6.18
CA ILE A 119 -19.82 -0.75 -6.51
C ILE A 119 -20.54 -1.72 -5.58
N GLY A 120 -21.35 -2.57 -6.19
CA GLY A 120 -22.01 -3.71 -5.56
C GLY A 120 -21.23 -5.02 -5.68
N LEU A 121 -21.74 -6.07 -5.02
CA LEU A 121 -21.11 -7.39 -4.93
C LEU A 121 -20.81 -8.05 -6.28
N LYS A 122 -21.68 -7.87 -7.28
CA LYS A 122 -21.47 -8.41 -8.63
C LYS A 122 -20.25 -7.81 -9.32
N ASN A 123 -20.05 -6.51 -9.17
CA ASN A 123 -18.89 -5.81 -9.72
C ASN A 123 -17.62 -6.19 -8.95
N LEU A 124 -17.70 -6.28 -7.61
CA LEU A 124 -16.60 -6.78 -6.80
C LEU A 124 -16.17 -8.19 -7.24
N TRP A 125 -17.11 -9.11 -7.46
CA TRP A 125 -16.80 -10.48 -7.91
C TRP A 125 -16.03 -10.50 -9.22
N ARG A 126 -16.40 -9.66 -10.19
CA ARG A 126 -15.67 -9.51 -11.46
C ARG A 126 -14.25 -8.98 -11.27
N VAL A 127 -14.04 -8.11 -10.27
CA VAL A 127 -12.69 -7.61 -9.94
C VAL A 127 -11.87 -8.71 -9.29
N LEU A 128 -12.44 -9.44 -8.34
CA LEU A 128 -11.79 -10.57 -7.67
C LEU A 128 -11.31 -11.62 -8.67
N GLN A 129 -12.15 -11.99 -9.64
CA GLN A 129 -11.79 -12.93 -10.72
C GLN A 129 -10.62 -12.44 -11.61
N LYS A 130 -10.41 -11.12 -11.71
CA LYS A 130 -9.32 -10.54 -12.50
C LYS A 130 -8.02 -10.39 -11.70
N VAL A 131 -8.12 -10.24 -10.39
CA VAL A 131 -6.96 -10.07 -9.51
C VAL A 131 -6.43 -11.43 -9.05
N ILE A 132 -7.33 -12.36 -8.76
CA ILE A 132 -7.01 -13.69 -8.22
C ILE A 132 -7.05 -14.71 -9.36
N ASN A 133 -5.88 -15.01 -9.92
CA ASN A 133 -5.75 -15.92 -11.05
C ASN A 133 -5.81 -17.42 -10.67
N ASN A 134 -5.99 -17.75 -9.39
CA ASN A 134 -6.03 -19.12 -8.89
C ASN A 134 -7.48 -19.59 -8.63
N PRO A 135 -8.00 -20.59 -9.38
CA PRO A 135 -9.37 -21.07 -9.22
C PRO A 135 -9.65 -21.76 -7.89
N ALA A 136 -8.65 -22.37 -7.25
CA ALA A 136 -8.80 -22.97 -5.91
C ALA A 136 -9.02 -21.88 -4.85
N ARG A 137 -8.29 -20.76 -4.95
CA ARG A 137 -8.47 -19.61 -4.05
C ARG A 137 -9.84 -18.93 -4.23
N LEU A 138 -10.31 -18.80 -5.48
CA LEU A 138 -11.66 -18.31 -5.75
C LEU A 138 -12.75 -19.22 -5.16
N SER A 139 -12.53 -20.53 -5.14
CA SER A 139 -13.45 -21.50 -4.53
C SER A 139 -13.50 -21.33 -3.01
N LEU A 140 -12.36 -21.14 -2.35
CA LEU A 140 -12.28 -20.84 -0.90
C LEU A 140 -13.00 -19.53 -0.55
N ILE A 141 -12.90 -18.51 -1.40
CA ILE A 141 -13.62 -17.25 -1.21
C ILE A 141 -15.13 -17.46 -1.26
N ILE A 142 -15.64 -18.26 -2.19
CA ILE A 142 -17.08 -18.58 -2.30
C ILE A 142 -17.56 -19.35 -1.07
N GLU A 143 -16.76 -20.27 -0.56
CA GLU A 143 -17.10 -21.05 0.64
C GLU A 143 -17.28 -20.15 1.86
N ASN A 144 -16.38 -19.17 2.02
CA ASN A 144 -16.32 -18.24 3.15
C ASN A 144 -17.11 -16.91 2.93
N SER A 145 -17.78 -16.76 1.79
CA SER A 145 -18.60 -15.57 1.48
C SER A 145 -19.92 -16.00 0.85
N PRO A 146 -20.98 -16.21 1.66
CA PRO A 146 -22.27 -16.70 1.18
C PRO A 146 -22.89 -15.79 0.12
N GLU A 147 -22.56 -14.49 0.12
CA GLU A 147 -23.04 -13.51 -0.84
C GLU A 147 -22.62 -13.84 -2.28
N PHE A 148 -21.45 -14.47 -2.46
CA PHE A 148 -20.94 -14.88 -3.76
C PHE A 148 -21.49 -16.21 -4.26
N LYS A 149 -22.06 -17.07 -3.38
CA LYS A 149 -22.66 -18.36 -3.78
C LYS A 149 -23.80 -18.12 -4.79
N SER A 150 -24.71 -17.19 -4.47
CA SER A 150 -25.81 -16.79 -5.35
C SER A 150 -25.35 -16.18 -6.67
N ILE A 151 -24.25 -15.43 -6.66
CA ILE A 151 -23.71 -14.74 -7.86
C ILE A 151 -22.99 -15.71 -8.79
N ASN A 152 -22.35 -16.75 -8.24
CA ASN A 152 -21.64 -17.76 -9.02
C ASN A 152 -22.61 -18.77 -9.68
N GLU A 153 -23.72 -19.12 -9.01
CA GLU A 153 -24.75 -19.98 -9.58
C GLU A 153 -25.48 -19.33 -10.76
N GLU A 154 -25.60 -17.99 -10.77
CA GLU A 154 -26.14 -17.24 -11.93
C GLU A 154 -25.23 -17.37 -13.16
N HIS A 155 -23.90 -17.40 -12.97
CA HIS A 155 -22.94 -17.53 -14.08
C HIS A 155 -22.87 -18.96 -14.66
N LYS A 156 -23.08 -20.01 -13.84
CA LYS A 156 -23.15 -21.40 -14.33
C LYS A 156 -24.36 -21.64 -15.25
N ARG A 157 -25.46 -20.90 -15.08
CA ARG A 157 -26.66 -21.06 -15.92
C ARG A 157 -26.51 -20.61 -17.36
N TYR A 158 -25.47 -19.83 -17.70
CA TYR A 158 -25.24 -19.32 -19.05
C TYR A 158 -24.16 -20.10 -19.83
N ILE A 159 -23.63 -21.19 -19.27
CA ILE A 159 -22.59 -22.04 -19.89
C ILE A 159 -23.16 -23.43 -20.30
N ASN A 160 -24.47 -23.66 -20.14
CA ASN A 160 -25.17 -24.83 -20.68
C ASN A 160 -26.02 -24.44 -21.89
#